data_AF-A0A8J8IY40-F1
#
_entry.id   AF-A0A8J8IY40-F1
#
_cell.length_a   1.000
_cell.length_b   1.000
_cell.length_c   1.000
_cell.angle_alpha   90.00
_cell.angle_beta   90.00
_cell.angle_gamma   90.00
#
_symmetry.space_group_name_H-M   'P 1'
#
loop_
_entity.id
_entity.type
_entity.pdbx_description
1 polymer ?
#
loop_
_entity_poly.entity_id
_entity_poly.type
_entity_poly.pdbx_seq_one_letter_code
_entity_poly.pdbx_strand_id
1 'polypeptide(L)'
;MKRIIASFIVVALVAVFISLDYSRAEGGSYEYYTTHWREVGIPNLVTAILADWRVYDSLGEATLLFTAIAGFYLLLGGKKR
;
A
#
# COMPACT_ATOMS: atom_id res chain seq x y z
N MET A 1 18.89 0.53 -27.96
CA MET A 1 19.58 0.29 -26.67
C MET A 1 18.65 0.47 -25.46
N LYS A 2 18.12 1.66 -25.16
CA LYS A 2 17.25 1.91 -23.99
C LYS A 2 16.04 0.96 -23.87
N ARG A 3 15.34 0.70 -24.99
CA ARG A 3 14.20 -0.24 -25.03
C ARG A 3 14.58 -1.68 -24.73
N ILE A 4 15.76 -2.13 -25.19
CA ILE A 4 16.28 -3.48 -24.94
C ILE A 4 16.62 -3.66 -23.46
N ILE A 5 17.28 -2.64 -22.88
CA ILE A 5 17.60 -2.62 -21.45
C ILE A 5 16.32 -2.64 -20.62
N ALA A 6 15.31 -1.83 -20.97
CA ALA A 6 14.02 -1.83 -20.27
C ALA A 6 13.32 -3.20 -20.34
N SER A 7 13.28 -3.82 -21.53
CA SER A 7 12.73 -5.17 -21.69
C SER A 7 13.45 -6.19 -20.83
N PHE A 8 14.79 -6.13 -20.75
CA PHE A 8 15.58 -7.03 -19.93
C PHE A 8 15.26 -6.87 -18.43
N ILE A 9 15.15 -5.63 -17.94
CA ILE A 9 14.77 -5.34 -16.55
C ILE A 9 13.37 -5.87 -16.24
N VAL A 10 12.40 -5.66 -17.14
CA VAL A 10 11.04 -6.15 -16.96
C VAL A 10 11.00 -7.67 -16.88
N VAL A 11 11.70 -8.37 -17.79
CA VAL A 11 11.77 -9.83 -17.77
C VAL A 11 12.42 -10.34 -16.49
N ALA A 12 13.49 -9.69 -16.03
CA ALA A 12 14.14 -10.03 -14.77
C ALA A 12 13.20 -9.84 -13.57
N LEU A 13 12.46 -8.73 -13.50
CA LEU A 13 11.46 -8.49 -12.45
C LEU A 13 10.35 -9.54 -12.49
N VAL A 14 9.81 -9.86 -13.66
CA VAL A 14 8.79 -10.90 -13.82
C VAL A 14 9.30 -12.25 -13.35
N ALA A 15 10.53 -12.63 -13.72
CA ALA A 15 11.14 -13.86 -13.25
C ALA A 15 11.27 -13.88 -11.72
N VAL A 16 11.67 -12.76 -11.10
CA VAL A 16 11.70 -12.63 -9.64
C VAL A 16 10.32 -12.83 -9.04
N PHE A 17 9.29 -12.13 -9.52
CA PHE A 17 7.92 -12.25 -9.00
C PHE A 17 7.33 -13.67 -9.13
N ILE A 18 7.66 -14.39 -10.20
CA ILE A 18 7.24 -15.79 -10.41
C ILE A 18 7.97 -16.73 -9.45
N SER A 19 9.21 -16.42 -9.09
CA SER A 19 10.02 -17.24 -8.17
C SER A 19 9.68 -17.07 -6.68
N LEU A 20 8.87 -16.06 -6.33
CA LEU A 20 8.46 -15.83 -4.95
C LEU A 20 7.54 -16.94 -4.43
N ASP A 21 7.69 -17.27 -3.15
CA ASP A 21 6.78 -18.16 -2.44
C ASP A 21 5.52 -17.39 -2.01
N TYR A 22 4.36 -17.91 -2.38
CA TYR A 22 3.03 -17.37 -2.04
C TYR A 22 2.26 -18.30 -1.08
N SER A 23 2.97 -19.23 -0.45
CA SER A 23 2.41 -20.07 0.62
C SER A 23 1.92 -19.21 1.79
N ARG A 24 0.91 -19.69 2.50
CA ARG A 24 0.38 -18.96 3.66
C ARG A 24 1.46 -18.80 4.72
N ALA A 25 1.58 -17.60 5.25
CA ALA A 25 2.42 -17.34 6.42
C ALA A 25 1.76 -17.97 7.65
N GLU A 26 2.37 -19.03 8.18
CA GLU A 26 1.97 -19.64 9.46
C GLU A 26 2.69 -18.91 10.59
N GLY A 27 2.12 -17.78 11.03
CA GLY A 27 2.56 -17.09 12.25
C GLY A 27 2.67 -15.57 12.15
N GLY A 28 3.31 -14.99 13.16
CA GLY A 28 3.60 -13.55 13.23
C GLY A 28 2.34 -12.69 13.22
N SER A 29 2.37 -11.60 12.46
CA SER A 29 1.25 -10.65 12.37
C SER A 29 -0.02 -11.28 11.78
N TYR A 30 0.10 -12.23 10.85
CA TYR A 30 -1.06 -12.92 10.27
C TYR A 30 -1.86 -13.68 11.33
N GLU A 31 -1.19 -14.52 12.11
CA GLU A 31 -1.82 -15.31 13.17
C GLU A 31 -2.40 -14.39 14.25
N TYR A 32 -1.65 -13.35 14.63
CA TYR A 32 -2.10 -12.39 15.63
C TYR A 32 -3.39 -11.68 15.19
N TYR A 33 -3.42 -11.12 13.98
CA TYR A 33 -4.60 -10.40 13.48
C TYR A 33 -5.82 -11.31 13.32
N THR A 34 -5.64 -12.51 12.77
CA THR A 34 -6.76 -13.43 12.54
C THR A 34 -7.37 -13.96 13.83
N THR A 35 -6.58 -14.04 14.91
CA THR A 35 -7.03 -14.52 16.22
C THR A 35 -7.66 -13.42 17.08
N HIS A 36 -7.12 -12.19 17.05
CA HIS A 36 -7.46 -11.14 18.02
C HIS A 36 -8.29 -9.97 17.46
N TRP A 37 -8.63 -9.92 16.17
CA TRP A 37 -9.31 -8.76 15.56
C TRP A 37 -10.62 -8.34 16.23
N ARG A 38 -11.32 -9.27 16.89
CA ARG A 38 -12.59 -8.97 17.58
C ARG A 38 -12.40 -8.10 18.82
N GLU A 39 -11.21 -8.10 19.42
CA GLU A 39 -10.90 -7.32 20.63
C GLU A 39 -10.90 -5.80 20.37
N VAL A 40 -10.65 -5.40 19.12
CA VAL A 40 -10.67 -4.02 18.65
C VAL A 40 -12.11 -3.44 18.62
N GLY A 41 -13.14 -4.28 18.65
CA GLY A 41 -14.54 -3.85 18.59
C GLY A 41 -15.03 -3.46 17.19
N ILE A 42 -14.24 -3.72 16.14
CA ILE A 42 -14.61 -3.50 14.74
C ILE A 42 -14.98 -4.85 14.11
N PRO A 43 -16.19 -5.00 13.51
CA PRO A 43 -16.71 -6.30 13.06
C PRO A 43 -16.01 -6.87 11.80
N ASN A 44 -15.16 -6.10 11.13
CA ASN A 44 -14.46 -6.50 9.92
C ASN A 44 -12.95 -6.61 10.19
N LEU A 45 -12.36 -7.79 9.96
CA LEU A 45 -10.93 -8.07 10.15
C LEU A 45 -10.02 -7.05 9.45
N VAL A 46 -10.27 -6.74 8.17
CA VAL A 46 -9.41 -5.84 7.39
C VAL A 46 -9.51 -4.42 7.94
N THR A 47 -10.71 -3.94 8.21
CA THR A 47 -10.92 -2.62 8.81
C THR A 47 -10.33 -2.54 10.21
N ALA A 48 -10.43 -3.59 11.02
CA ALA A 48 -9.79 -3.64 12.33
C ALA A 48 -8.27 -3.46 12.21
N ILE A 49 -7.63 -4.16 11.27
CA ILE A 49 -6.19 -4.00 11.02
C ILE A 49 -5.84 -2.59 10.57
N LEU A 50 -6.55 -2.05 9.58
CA LEU A 50 -6.24 -0.74 9.00
C LEU A 50 -6.56 0.43 9.95
N ALA A 51 -7.58 0.30 10.80
CA ALA A 51 -8.01 1.37 11.69
C ALA A 51 -7.37 1.33 13.09
N ASP A 52 -6.78 0.20 13.49
CA ASP A 52 -6.12 0.04 14.80
C ASP A 52 -4.61 -0.19 14.63
N TRP A 53 -4.15 -1.42 14.40
CA TRP A 53 -2.72 -1.75 14.34
C TRP A 53 -1.94 -1.04 13.22
N ARG A 54 -2.57 -0.77 12.08
CA ARG A 54 -1.95 -0.13 10.90
C ARG A 54 -2.53 1.23 10.57
N VAL A 55 -3.08 1.94 11.56
CA VAL A 55 -3.69 3.26 11.38
C VAL A 55 -2.75 4.29 10.77
N TYR A 56 -1.43 4.20 11.06
CA TYR A 56 -0.44 5.10 10.47
C TYR A 56 -0.30 4.94 8.95
N ASP A 57 -0.47 3.73 8.41
CA ASP A 57 -0.42 3.50 6.96
C ASP A 57 -1.62 4.18 6.28
N SER A 58 -2.84 4.00 6.83
CA SER A 58 -4.05 4.65 6.31
C SER A 58 -4.06 6.16 6.51
N LEU A 59 -3.48 6.67 7.61
CA LEU A 59 -3.26 8.12 7.80
C LEU A 59 -2.28 8.66 6.76
N GLY A 60 -1.24 7.90 6.43
CA GLY A 60 -0.30 8.20 5.36
C GLY A 60 -0.98 8.25 4.00
N GLU A 61 -1.83 7.26 3.66
CA GLU A 61 -2.63 7.25 2.44
C GLU A 61 -3.56 8.46 2.33
N ALA A 62 -4.26 8.80 3.41
CA ALA A 62 -5.13 9.98 3.46
C ALA A 62 -4.33 11.28 3.24
N THR A 63 -3.15 11.38 3.86
CA THR A 63 -2.24 12.51 3.68
C THR A 63 -1.72 12.61 2.25
N LEU A 64 -1.36 11.48 1.63
CA LEU A 64 -0.91 11.41 0.24
C LEU A 64 -2.00 11.89 -0.72
N LEU A 65 -3.24 11.41 -0.55
CA LEU A 65 -4.37 11.87 -1.38
C LEU A 65 -4.66 13.35 -1.16
N PHE A 66 -4.67 13.82 0.09
CA PHE A 66 -4.87 15.22 0.42
C PHE A 66 -3.81 16.10 -0.24
N THR A 67 -2.53 15.75 -0.11
CA THR A 67 -1.41 16.50 -0.69
C THR A 67 -1.43 16.47 -2.22
N ALA A 68 -1.81 15.36 -2.86
CA ALA A 68 -1.98 15.29 -4.31
C ALA A 68 -3.04 16.28 -4.81
N ILE A 69 -4.20 16.33 -4.13
CA ILE A 69 -5.28 17.26 -4.48
C ILE A 69 -4.87 18.71 -4.20
N ALA A 70 -4.29 18.98 -3.02
CA ALA A 70 -3.83 20.31 -2.65
C ALA A 70 -2.77 20.83 -3.65
N GLY A 71 -1.78 20.00 -4.00
CA GLY A 71 -0.77 20.31 -5.00
C GLY A 71 -1.37 20.61 -6.37
N PHE A 72 -2.33 19.80 -6.81
CA PHE A 72 -3.06 20.05 -8.06
C PHE A 72 -3.77 21.41 -8.06
N TYR A 73 -4.49 21.76 -7.00
CA TYR A 73 -5.16 23.06 -6.89
C TYR A 73 -4.18 24.24 -6.86
N LEU A 74 -3.04 24.11 -6.17
CA LEU A 74 -2.00 25.14 -6.15
C LEU A 74 -1.45 25.40 -7.56
N LEU A 75 -1.24 24.36 -8.36
CA LEU A 75 -0.80 24.50 -9.75
C LEU A 75 -1.86 25.16 -10.63
N LEU A 76 -3.15 24.91 -10.41
CA LEU A 76 -4.24 25.58 -11.11
C LEU A 76 -4.38 27.06 -10.75
N GLY A 77 -4.14 27.42 -9.48
CA GLY A 77 -4.26 28.80 -8.97
C GLY A 77 -3.09 29.71 -9.32
N GLY A 78 -1.97 29.16 -9.80
CA GLY A 78 -0.70 29.85 -10.03
C GLY A 78 -0.58 30.65 -11.33
N LYS A 79 -1.62 31.36 -11.77
CA LYS A 79 -1.50 32.53 -12.68
C LYS A 79 -2.83 33.30 -12.79
N LYS A 80 -3.03 34.30 -11.93
CA LYS A 80 -3.77 35.51 -12.31
C LYS A 80 -2.73 36.58 -12.64
N ARG A 81 -2.97 37.27 -13.76
CA ARG A 81 -2.13 38.30 -14.39
C ARG A 81 -1.35 39.16 -13.41
#